data_AF-A0A6N1XCN1-F1
#
_entry.id   AF-A0A6N1XCN1-F1
#
_cell.length_a   1.000
_cell.length_b   1.000
_cell.length_c   1.000
_cell.angle_alpha   90.00
_cell.angle_beta   90.00
_cell.angle_gamma   90.00
#
_symmetry.space_group_name_H-M   'P 1'
#
loop_
_entity.id
_entity.type
_entity.pdbx_description
1 polymer ?
#
loop_
_entity_poly.entity_id
_entity_poly.type
_entity_poly.pdbx_seq_one_letter_code
_entity_poly.pdbx_strand_id
1 'polypeptide(L)' 'MQIAERRIPAIAAKAGHDAYWNTLRHTGAVTVKTASGQVVERKLDGSVTVLMNLPIGKRVKPGTILKRVK' A
#
# COMPACT_ATOMS: atom_id res chain seq x y z
N MET A 1 -19.25 -17.63 -6.03
CA MET A 1 -18.41 -16.78 -5.13
C MET A 1 -17.05 -16.40 -5.74
N GLN A 2 -16.32 -17.33 -6.36
CA GLN A 2 -14.96 -17.10 -6.91
C GLN A 2 -14.81 -15.92 -7.89
N ILE A 3 -15.85 -15.55 -8.65
CA ILE A 3 -15.79 -14.43 -9.61
C ILE A 3 -15.75 -13.08 -8.89
N ALA A 4 -16.45 -12.93 -7.77
CA ALA A 4 -16.41 -11.71 -6.96
C ALA A 4 -15.05 -11.57 -6.25
N GLU A 5 -14.49 -12.68 -5.78
CA GLU A 5 -13.18 -12.72 -5.11
C GLU A 5 -12.04 -12.29 -6.04
N ARG A 6 -12.12 -12.60 -7.34
CA ARG A 6 -11.15 -12.13 -8.35
C ARG A 6 -11.06 -10.62 -8.44
N ARG A 7 -12.12 -9.89 -8.08
CA ARG A 7 -12.16 -8.41 -8.12
C ARG A 7 -11.59 -7.77 -6.86
N ILE A 8 -11.44 -8.52 -5.77
CA ILE A 8 -10.96 -7.99 -4.48
C ILE A 8 -9.59 -7.29 -4.62
N PRO A 9 -8.57 -7.85 -5.29
CA PRO A 9 -7.29 -7.16 -5.44
C PRO A 9 -7.41 -5.83 -6.18
N ALA A 10 -8.23 -5.78 -7.25
CA ALA A 10 -8.44 -4.56 -8.03
C ALA A 10 -9.19 -3.49 -7.23
N ILE A 11 -10.22 -3.88 -6.46
CA ILE A 11 -10.97 -2.99 -5.58
C ILE A 11 -10.06 -2.44 -4.46
N ALA A 12 -9.25 -3.30 -3.83
CA ALA A 12 -8.30 -2.89 -2.80
C ALA A 12 -7.24 -1.93 -3.35
N ALA A 13 -6.71 -2.20 -4.55
CA ALA A 13 -5.75 -1.33 -5.22
C ALA A 13 -6.38 0.05 -5.52
N LYS A 14 -7.62 0.09 -6.01
CA LYS A 14 -8.36 1.34 -6.25
C LYS A 14 -8.58 2.11 -4.94
N ALA A 15 -9.09 1.46 -3.90
CA ALA A 15 -9.32 2.09 -2.61
C ALA A 15 -8.04 2.68 -2.01
N GLY A 16 -6.91 1.98 -2.13
CA GLY A 16 -5.61 2.49 -1.68
C GLY A 16 -5.13 3.70 -2.49
N HIS A 17 -5.35 3.71 -3.81
CA HIS A 17 -5.03 4.84 -4.67
C HIS A 17 -5.88 6.07 -4.35
N ASP A 18 -7.18 5.87 -4.16
CA ASP A 18 -8.11 6.93 -3.80
C ASP A 18 -7.76 7.52 -2.42
N ALA A 19 -7.46 6.66 -1.43
CA ALA A 19 -7.00 7.09 -0.11
C ALA A 19 -5.70 7.90 -0.17
N TYR A 20 -4.72 7.45 -0.96
CA TYR A 20 -3.46 8.16 -1.16
C TYR A 20 -3.69 9.60 -1.63
N TRP A 21 -4.46 9.77 -2.71
CA TRP A 21 -4.72 11.09 -3.28
C TRP A 21 -5.59 11.96 -2.39
N ASN A 22 -6.58 11.36 -1.72
CA ASN A 22 -7.44 12.07 -0.81
C ASN A 22 -6.63 12.69 0.34
N THR A 23 -5.80 11.89 0.99
CA THR A 23 -4.90 12.39 2.05
C THR A 23 -3.98 13.47 1.51
N LEU A 24 -3.26 13.20 0.42
CA LEU A 24 -2.30 14.17 -0.14
C LEU A 24 -2.93 15.53 -0.48
N ARG A 25 -4.16 15.54 -1.02
CA ARG A 25 -4.90 16.77 -1.35
C ARG A 25 -5.38 17.53 -0.11
N HIS A 26 -5.78 16.82 0.95
CA HIS A 26 -6.32 17.45 2.15
C HIS A 26 -5.26 17.91 3.15
N THR A 27 -4.14 17.19 3.26
CA THR A 27 -3.11 17.45 4.28
C THR A 27 -1.81 17.98 3.70
N GLY A 28 -1.62 17.89 2.38
CA GLY A 28 -0.36 18.25 1.71
C GLY A 28 0.75 17.19 1.84
N ALA A 29 0.53 16.12 2.60
CA ALA A 29 1.51 15.05 2.82
C ALA A 29 0.85 13.69 3.12
N VAL A 30 1.47 12.60 2.67
CA VAL A 30 0.99 11.23 2.91
C VAL A 30 2.14 10.30 3.29
N THR A 31 1.91 9.47 4.31
CA THR A 31 2.86 8.45 4.73
C THR A 31 2.56 7.14 4.02
N VAL A 32 3.56 6.59 3.31
CA VAL A 32 3.43 5.33 2.57
C VAL A 32 4.61 4.41 2.81
N LYS A 33 4.38 3.10 2.72
CA LYS A 33 5.45 2.10 2.71
C LYS A 33 5.86 1.78 1.27
N THR A 34 7.14 1.93 0.97
CA THR A 34 7.69 1.63 -0.35
C THR A 34 7.86 0.13 -0.57
N ALA A 35 8.09 -0.24 -1.82
CA ALA A 35 8.43 -1.62 -2.20
C ALA A 35 9.71 -2.14 -1.52
N SER A 36 10.63 -1.26 -1.11
CA SER A 36 11.87 -1.59 -0.39
C SER A 36 11.68 -1.72 1.12
N GLY A 37 10.46 -1.52 1.64
CA GLY A 37 10.16 -1.58 3.08
C GLY A 37 10.38 -0.26 3.82
N GLN A 38 10.78 0.80 3.14
CA GLN A 38 10.92 2.12 3.77
C GLN A 38 9.55 2.75 4.02
N VAL A 39 9.37 3.35 5.18
CA VAL A 39 8.24 4.25 5.45
C VAL A 39 8.70 5.65 5.12
N VAL A 40 8.00 6.29 4.19
CA VAL A 40 8.33 7.63 3.71
C VAL A 40 7.12 8.54 3.82
N GLU A 41 7.36 9.81 4.14
CA GLU A 41 6.41 10.88 3.90
C GLU A 41 6.63 11.41 2.48
N ARG A 42 5.55 11.51 1.70
CA ARG A 42 5.53 12.17 0.40
C ARG A 42 4.69 13.42 0.48
N LYS A 43 5.23 14.55 0.04
CA LYS A 43 4.53 15.83 0.02
C LYS A 43 3.99 16.15 -1.37
N LEU A 44 3.03 17.08 -1.41
CA LEU A 44 2.37 17.52 -2.64
C LEU A 44 3.35 18.17 -3.63
N ASP A 45 4.41 18.79 -3.13
CA ASP A 45 5.51 19.37 -3.93
C ASP A 45 6.43 18.32 -4.57
N GLY A 46 6.21 17.03 -4.31
CA GLY A 46 7.00 15.91 -4.81
C GLY A 46 8.19 15.53 -3.93
N SER A 47 8.46 16.26 -2.85
CA SER A 47 9.52 15.91 -1.90
C SER A 47 9.19 14.64 -1.13
N VAL A 48 10.24 13.89 -0.78
CA VAL A 48 10.14 12.59 -0.09
C VAL A 48 11.13 12.54 1.06
N THR A 49 10.63 12.26 2.26
CA THR A 49 11.45 12.11 3.47
C THR A 49 11.31 10.69 4.01
N VAL A 50 12.42 10.01 4.26
CA VAL A 50 12.41 8.71 4.92
C VAL A 50 12.18 8.92 6.41
N LEU A 51 11.13 8.30 6.96
CA LEU A 51 10.82 8.36 8.39
C LEU A 51 11.49 7.21 9.15
N MET A 52 11.41 6.00 8.59
CA MET A 52 12.03 4.81 9.18
C MET A 52 12.14 3.69 8.16
N ASN A 53 13.05 2.74 8.43
CA ASN A 53 13.13 1.48 7.70
C ASN A 53 12.28 0.44 8.44
N LEU A 54 11.27 -0.13 7.76
CA LEU A 54 10.62 -1.34 8.24
C LEU A 54 11.25 -2.54 7.54
N PRO A 55 11.57 -3.62 8.26
CA PRO A 55 12.01 -4.85 7.62
C PRO A 55 10.95 -5.30 6.63
N ILE A 56 11.40 -5.71 5.44
CA ILE A 56 10.51 -6.22 4.41
C ILE A 56 9.87 -7.49 4.99
N GLY A 57 8.59 -7.39 5.37
CA GLY A 57 7.80 -8.57 5.75
C GLY A 57 7.81 -9.60 4.62
N LYS A 58 7.46 -10.85 4.91
CA LYS A 58 7.48 -11.93 3.91
C LYS A 58 6.62 -11.56 2.70
N ARG A 59 7.27 -11.21 1.58
CA ARG A 59 6.59 -10.97 0.30
C ARG A 59 6.04 -12.28 -0.21
N VAL A 60 4.73 -12.31 -0.47
CA VAL A 60 4.05 -13.45 -1.07
C VAL A 60 4.07 -13.27 -2.58
N LYS A 61 4.52 -14.30 -3.31
CA LYS A 61 4.50 -14.24 -4.78
C LYS A 61 3.05 -14.24 -5.27
N PRO A 62 2.72 -13.56 -6.38
CA PRO A 62 1.42 -13.75 -7.03
C PRO A 62 1.12 -15.25 -7.23
N GLY A 63 -0.08 -15.69 -6.89
CA GLY A 63 -0.46 -17.11 -6.91
C GLY A 63 -0.11 -17.91 -5.65
N THR A 64 0.54 -17.31 -4.66
CA THR A 64 0.77 -17.94 -3.35
C THR A 64 -0.57 -18.11 -2.62
N ILE A 65 -0.98 -19.35 -2.37
CA ILE A 65 -2.17 -19.66 -1.56
C ILE A 65 -1.82 -19.47 -0.09
N LEU A 66 -2.41 -18.45 0.54
CA LEU A 66 -2.28 -18.20 1.97
C LEU A 66 -3.31 -19.04 2.72
N LYS A 67 -2.85 -19.95 3.58
CA LYS A 67 -3.72 -20.71 4.48
C LYS A 67 -3.77 -20.01 5.83
N ARG A 68 -4.98 -19.89 6.40
CA ARG A 68 -5.15 -19.47 7.79
C ARG A 68 -4.53 -20.53 8.69
N VAL A 69 -3.49 -20.17 9.43
CA VAL A 69 -2.98 -21.00 10.52
C VAL A 69 -3.84 -20.71 11.75
N LYS A 70 -4.24 -21.76 12.47
CA LYS A 70 -5.03 -21.65 13.71
C LYS A 70 -4.23 -20.97 14.81
#